data_AF-A0A3N6HCW9-F1
#
_entry.id   AF-A0A3N6HCW9-F1
#
_cell.length_a   1.000
_cell.length_b   1.000
_cell.length_c   1.000
_cell.angle_alpha   90.00
_cell.angle_beta   90.00
_cell.angle_gamma   90.00
#
_symmetry.space_group_name_H-M   'P 1'
#
loop_
_entity.id
_entity.type
_entity.pdbx_description
1 polymer ?
#
loop_
_entity_poly.entity_id
_entity_poly.type
_entity_poly.pdbx_seq_one_letter_code
_entity_poly.pdbx_strand_id
1 'polypeptide(L)'
;MSWFWWILIFFWVGGFAWTQDTVRKALRKRHKRKLELLKAATKGRLAIEAANKPPEPVCGCTHHLAKHDKRGRCHEQVEVPTAWDENRKPLRYEAGQCTCQQYVGPQPLSQVYAEELTDRWPIEPPTTEGPPAR
;
A
#
# COMPACT_ATOMS: atom_id res chain seq x y z
N MET A 1 -52.95 -0.04 -48.99
CA MET A 1 -51.49 0.21 -48.88
C MET A 1 -51.03 0.71 -47.49
N SER A 2 -51.92 1.08 -46.56
CA SER A 2 -51.56 1.61 -45.23
C SER A 2 -51.22 0.55 -44.17
N TRP A 3 -51.72 -0.68 -44.33
CA TRP A 3 -51.52 -1.78 -43.37
C TRP A 3 -50.04 -2.17 -43.21
N PHE A 4 -49.28 -2.21 -44.31
CA PHE A 4 -47.85 -2.55 -44.29
C PHE A 4 -47.02 -1.57 -43.45
N TRP A 5 -47.39 -0.28 -43.45
CA TRP A 5 -46.73 0.74 -42.65
C TRP A 5 -46.94 0.53 -41.15
N TRP A 6 -48.13 0.11 -40.72
CA TRP A 6 -48.40 -0.23 -39.32
C TRP A 6 -47.61 -1.45 -38.85
N ILE A 7 -47.49 -2.50 -39.67
CA ILE A 7 -46.65 -3.67 -39.35
C ILE A 7 -45.18 -3.26 -39.18
N LEU A 8 -44.65 -2.44 -40.10
CA LEU A 8 -43.27 -1.99 -40.04
C LEU A 8 -42.99 -1.17 -38.77
N ILE A 9 -43.93 -0.32 -38.35
CA ILE A 9 -43.79 0.48 -37.12
C ILE A 9 -43.77 -0.44 -35.89
N PHE A 10 -44.69 -1.40 -35.77
CA PHE A 10 -44.69 -2.35 -34.65
C PHE A 10 -43.43 -3.23 -34.63
N PHE A 11 -42.94 -3.64 -35.79
CA PHE A 11 -41.71 -4.43 -35.90
C PHE A 11 -40.46 -3.61 -35.53
N TRP A 12 -40.38 -2.34 -35.97
CA TRP A 12 -39.27 -1.45 -35.63
C TRP A 12 -39.29 -1.02 -34.16
N VAL A 13 -40.45 -0.70 -33.58
CA VAL A 13 -40.55 -0.27 -32.19
C VAL A 13 -40.43 -1.45 -31.22
N GLY A 14 -41.05 -2.59 -31.54
CA GLY A 14 -41.05 -3.78 -30.68
C GLY A 14 -39.79 -4.65 -30.80
N GLY A 15 -39.27 -4.83 -32.01
CA GLY A 15 -38.12 -5.71 -32.28
C GLY A 15 -36.78 -5.11 -31.83
N PHE A 16 -36.62 -3.79 -31.92
CA PHE A 16 -35.33 -3.14 -31.61
C PHE A 16 -35.07 -2.99 -30.10
N ALA A 17 -36.12 -2.85 -29.30
CA ALA A 17 -36.01 -2.73 -27.85
C ALA A 17 -35.35 -3.96 -27.19
N TRP A 18 -35.74 -5.16 -27.62
CA TRP A 18 -35.19 -6.41 -27.08
C TRP A 18 -33.70 -6.62 -27.41
N THR A 19 -33.28 -6.20 -28.60
CA THR A 19 -31.89 -6.29 -29.05
C THR A 19 -30.98 -5.35 -28.25
N GLN A 20 -31.43 -4.12 -27.97
CA GLN A 20 -30.67 -3.17 -27.15
C GLN A 20 -30.48 -3.63 -25.71
N ASP A 21 -31.50 -4.24 -25.11
CA ASP A 21 -31.42 -4.75 -23.73
C ASP A 21 -30.47 -5.93 -23.59
N THR A 22 -30.43 -6.81 -24.60
CA THR A 22 -29.52 -7.95 -24.63
C THR A 22 -28.06 -7.50 -24.70
N VAL A 23 -27.75 -6.52 -25.55
CA VAL A 23 -26.41 -5.91 -25.65
C VAL A 23 -26.01 -5.22 -24.35
N ARG A 24 -26.91 -4.44 -23.74
CA ARG A 24 -26.66 -3.78 -22.45
C ARG A 24 -26.37 -4.78 -21.33
N LYS A 25 -27.10 -5.90 -21.27
CA LYS A 25 -26.85 -6.97 -20.28
C LYS A 25 -25.49 -7.63 -20.49
N ALA A 26 -25.11 -7.92 -21.74
CA ALA A 26 -23.81 -8.52 -22.07
C ALA A 26 -22.64 -7.60 -21.68
N LEU A 27 -22.72 -6.31 -22.00
CA LEU A 27 -21.70 -5.32 -21.63
C LEU A 27 -21.57 -5.18 -20.11
N ARG A 28 -22.69 -5.13 -19.37
CA ARG A 28 -22.65 -5.12 -17.89
C ARG A 28 -21.99 -6.37 -17.32
N LYS A 29 -22.27 -7.56 -17.87
CA LYS A 29 -21.64 -8.82 -17.42
C LYS A 29 -20.13 -8.80 -17.67
N ARG A 30 -19.69 -8.32 -18.83
CA ARG A 30 -18.26 -8.15 -19.15
C ARG A 30 -17.58 -7.14 -18.23
N HIS A 31 -18.22 -6.00 -17.99
CA HIS A 31 -17.70 -4.97 -17.09
C HIS A 31 -17.57 -5.48 -15.65
N LYS A 32 -18.60 -6.16 -15.12
CA LYS A 32 -18.54 -6.81 -13.80
C LYS A 32 -17.39 -7.81 -13.71
N ARG A 33 -17.22 -8.69 -14.71
CA ARG A 33 -16.08 -9.62 -14.75
C ARG A 33 -14.73 -8.90 -14.75
N LYS A 34 -14.59 -7.81 -15.52
CA LYS A 34 -13.36 -7.02 -15.55
C LYS A 34 -13.06 -6.36 -14.19
N LEU A 35 -14.08 -5.83 -13.52
CA LEU A 35 -13.92 -5.27 -12.17
C LEU A 35 -13.48 -6.33 -11.15
N GLU A 36 -14.06 -7.53 -11.18
CA GLU A 36 -13.67 -8.62 -10.27
C GLU A 36 -12.22 -9.06 -10.50
N LEU A 37 -11.77 -9.14 -11.76
CA LEU A 37 -10.36 -9.43 -12.07
C LEU A 37 -9.42 -8.34 -11.56
N LEU A 38 -9.77 -7.06 -11.75
CA LEU A 38 -8.97 -5.94 -11.24
C LEU A 38 -8.89 -5.98 -9.71
N LYS A 39 -10.02 -6.20 -9.02
CA LYS A 39 -10.04 -6.35 -7.56
C LYS A 39 -9.18 -7.51 -7.09
N ALA A 40 -9.23 -8.65 -7.76
CA ALA A 40 -8.40 -9.81 -7.42
C ALA A 40 -6.91 -9.49 -7.59
N ALA A 41 -6.53 -8.81 -8.67
CA ALA A 41 -5.16 -8.36 -8.90
C ALA A 41 -4.70 -7.36 -7.83
N THR A 42 -5.53 -6.37 -7.47
CA THR A 42 -5.22 -5.41 -6.42
C THR A 42 -5.05 -6.10 -5.06
N LYS A 43 -5.94 -7.03 -4.70
CA LYS A 43 -5.80 -7.83 -3.47
C LYS A 43 -4.50 -8.64 -3.45
N GLY A 44 -4.13 -9.24 -4.58
CA GLY A 44 -2.86 -9.94 -4.72
C GLY A 44 -1.65 -9.02 -4.49
N ARG A 45 -1.65 -7.83 -5.09
CA ARG A 45 -0.58 -6.83 -4.87
C ARG A 45 -0.49 -6.39 -3.41
N LEU A 46 -1.62 -6.10 -2.76
CA LEU A 46 -1.65 -5.73 -1.34
C LEU A 46 -1.17 -6.86 -0.43
N ALA A 47 -1.48 -8.12 -0.74
CA ALA A 47 -0.98 -9.28 0.01
C ALA A 47 0.53 -9.44 -0.10
N ILE A 48 1.10 -9.24 -1.31
CA ILE A 48 2.54 -9.27 -1.54
C ILE A 48 3.24 -8.11 -0.81
N GLU A 49 2.65 -6.91 -0.85
CA GLU A 49 3.19 -5.74 -0.14
C GLU A 49 3.17 -5.95 1.37
N ALA A 50 2.08 -6.48 1.93
CA ALA A 50 1.98 -6.82 3.35
C ALA A 50 2.99 -7.90 3.75
N ALA A 51 3.21 -8.91 2.91
CA ALA A 51 4.21 -9.96 3.15
C ALA A 51 5.66 -9.45 3.10
N ASN A 52 5.93 -8.43 2.27
CA ASN A 52 7.25 -7.81 2.14
C ASN A 52 7.49 -6.66 3.13
N LYS A 53 6.52 -6.31 3.99
CA LYS A 53 6.72 -5.27 5.00
C LYS A 53 7.77 -5.76 6.01
N PRO A 54 8.90 -5.06 6.17
CA PRO A 54 9.91 -5.45 7.15
C PRO A 54 9.31 -5.38 8.57
N PRO A 55 9.77 -6.22 9.50
CA PRO A 55 9.32 -6.16 10.89
C PRO A 55 9.62 -4.78 11.48
N GLU A 56 8.65 -4.22 12.22
CA GLU A 56 8.84 -2.93 12.87
C GLU A 56 9.88 -3.08 13.99
N PRO A 57 10.87 -2.17 14.10
CA PRO A 57 11.95 -2.22 15.09
C PRO A 57 11.47 -1.83 16.50
N VAL A 58 10.52 -2.56 17.05
CA VAL A 58 9.88 -2.28 18.33
C VAL A 58 10.32 -3.34 19.36
N CYS A 59 10.87 -2.92 20.51
CA CYS A 59 11.15 -3.85 21.61
C CYS A 59 9.82 -4.37 22.22
N GLY A 60 9.82 -5.50 22.93
CA GLY A 60 8.70 -5.96 23.76
C GLY A 60 8.13 -4.94 24.77
N CYS A 61 8.83 -3.83 25.02
CA CYS A 61 8.34 -2.68 25.79
C CYS A 61 7.74 -1.55 24.92
N THR A 62 7.39 -1.85 23.67
CA THR A 62 6.64 -1.00 22.72
C THR A 62 7.31 0.32 22.29
N HIS A 63 8.63 0.45 22.41
CA HIS A 63 9.37 1.63 21.91
C HIS A 63 10.35 1.27 20.79
N HIS A 64 10.69 2.26 19.96
CA HIS A 64 11.56 2.08 18.81
C HIS A 64 13.01 1.75 19.21
N LEU A 65 13.71 0.99 18.35
CA LEU A 65 15.13 0.67 18.50
C LEU A 65 16.00 1.92 18.67
N ALA A 66 15.61 3.05 18.07
CA ALA A 66 16.29 4.35 18.20
C ALA A 66 16.42 4.87 19.65
N LYS A 67 15.65 4.32 20.60
CA LYS A 67 15.70 4.69 22.03
C LYS A 67 16.73 3.89 22.84
N HIS A 68 17.53 3.04 22.19
CA HIS A 68 18.57 2.24 22.82
C HIS A 68 19.97 2.78 22.55
N ASP A 69 20.86 2.63 23.52
CA ASP A 69 22.30 2.82 23.31
C ASP A 69 22.93 1.62 22.57
N LYS A 70 24.21 1.75 22.18
CA LYS A 70 25.00 0.67 21.57
C LYS A 70 25.19 -0.55 22.47
N ARG A 71 24.89 -0.44 23.78
CA ARG A 71 24.98 -1.52 24.77
C ARG A 71 23.61 -2.18 25.01
N GLY A 72 22.56 -1.75 24.32
CA GLY A 72 21.20 -2.29 24.41
C GLY A 72 20.35 -1.72 25.55
N ARG A 73 20.80 -0.69 26.27
CA ARG A 73 20.01 -0.07 27.35
C ARG A 73 18.97 0.89 26.77
N CYS A 74 17.71 0.73 27.16
CA CYS A 74 16.66 1.69 26.85
C CYS A 74 16.74 2.94 27.75
N HIS A 75 16.57 4.13 27.15
CA HIS A 75 16.50 5.41 27.85
C HIS A 75 15.07 5.93 28.07
N GLU A 76 14.06 5.22 27.58
CA GLU A 76 12.64 5.60 27.70
C GLU A 76 12.04 5.13 29.04
N GLN A 77 11.01 5.84 29.49
CA GLN A 77 10.14 5.41 30.58
C GLN A 77 8.96 4.62 30.01
N VAL A 78 8.55 3.56 30.72
CA VAL A 78 7.44 2.68 30.35
C VAL A 78 6.48 2.54 31.52
N GLU A 79 5.23 2.21 31.22
CA GLU A 79 4.23 1.91 32.24
C GLU A 79 4.52 0.56 32.86
N VAL A 80 4.93 0.56 34.12
CA VAL A 80 5.22 -0.66 34.89
C VAL A 80 4.05 -0.90 35.85
N PRO A 81 3.47 -2.11 35.87
CA PRO A 81 2.43 -2.44 36.83
C PRO A 81 3.01 -2.47 38.24
N THR A 82 2.37 -1.76 39.18
CA THR A 82 2.82 -1.65 40.59
C THR A 82 1.89 -2.32 41.59
N ALA A 83 0.66 -2.64 41.17
CA ALA A 83 -0.31 -3.37 41.96
C ALA A 83 -0.99 -4.45 41.13
N TRP A 84 -1.24 -5.62 41.73
CA TRP A 84 -1.86 -6.78 41.07
C TRP A 84 -3.04 -7.28 41.90
N ASP A 85 -4.07 -7.78 41.24
CA ASP A 85 -5.18 -8.50 41.87
C ASP A 85 -4.82 -9.97 42.14
N GLU A 86 -5.77 -10.72 42.73
CA GLU A 86 -5.63 -12.17 43.01
C GLU A 86 -5.40 -13.01 41.74
N ASN A 87 -5.82 -12.51 40.57
CA ASN A 87 -5.66 -13.17 39.28
C ASN A 87 -4.41 -12.69 38.49
N ARG A 88 -3.49 -11.96 39.15
CA ARG A 88 -2.30 -11.34 38.54
C ARG A 88 -2.62 -10.32 37.45
N LYS A 89 -3.83 -9.76 37.45
CA LYS A 89 -4.18 -8.64 36.59
C LYS A 89 -3.67 -7.35 37.22
N PRO A 90 -2.98 -6.49 36.46
CA PRO A 90 -2.47 -5.23 36.98
C PRO A 90 -3.62 -4.25 37.27
N LEU A 91 -3.63 -3.72 38.50
CA LEU A 91 -4.60 -2.74 39.00
C LEU A 91 -4.11 -1.30 38.85
N ARG A 92 -2.80 -1.09 38.85
CA ARG A 92 -2.16 0.23 38.78
C ARG A 92 -0.88 0.17 37.96
N TYR A 93 -0.61 1.23 37.21
CA TYR A 93 0.61 1.44 36.46
C TYR A 93 1.29 2.72 36.93
N GLU A 94 2.62 2.71 36.95
CA GLU A 94 3.46 3.88 37.24
C GLU A 94 4.57 3.98 36.20
N ALA A 95 5.11 5.19 36.01
CA ALA A 95 6.23 5.41 35.10
C ALA A 95 7.51 4.81 35.71
N GLY A 96 8.07 3.80 35.05
CA GLY A 96 9.32 3.15 35.43
C GLY A 96 10.34 3.20 34.30
N GLN A 97 11.62 3.02 34.63
CA GLN A 97 12.65 2.87 33.61
C GLN A 97 12.48 1.53 32.89
N CYS A 98 12.52 1.54 31.55
CA CYS A 98 12.46 0.32 30.77
C CYS A 98 13.66 -0.59 31.05
N THR A 99 13.39 -1.84 31.41
CA THR A 99 14.39 -2.89 31.65
C THR A 99 14.66 -3.76 30.43
N CYS A 100 14.08 -3.44 29.26
CA CYS A 100 14.41 -4.09 28.00
C CYS A 100 15.89 -3.91 27.66
N GLN A 101 16.54 -5.02 27.27
CA GLN A 101 17.94 -5.06 26.85
C GLN A 101 18.10 -5.04 25.32
N GLN A 102 17.19 -4.36 24.59
CA GLN A 102 17.09 -4.29 23.13
C GLN A 102 16.14 -5.32 22.47
N TYR A 103 15.63 -4.94 21.28
CA TYR A 103 14.94 -5.84 20.37
C TYR A 103 15.83 -7.03 19.97
N VAL A 104 15.29 -8.24 20.11
CA VAL A 104 15.91 -9.51 19.72
C VAL A 104 15.21 -10.04 18.49
N GLY A 105 15.70 -9.66 17.31
CA GLY A 105 15.21 -10.15 16.03
C GLY A 105 16.16 -9.74 14.91
N PRO A 106 15.87 -10.11 13.65
CA PRO A 106 16.70 -9.70 12.52
C PRO A 106 16.82 -8.17 12.50
N GLN A 107 18.05 -7.67 12.41
CA GLN A 107 18.29 -6.23 12.33
C GLN A 107 17.52 -5.68 11.13
N PRO A 108 16.62 -4.72 11.33
CA PRO A 108 15.92 -4.11 10.22
C PRO A 108 16.94 -3.38 9.35
N LEU A 109 16.83 -3.58 8.03
CA LEU A 109 17.64 -2.85 7.07
C LEU A 109 17.50 -1.34 7.34
N SER A 110 18.61 -0.66 7.58
CA SER A 110 18.63 0.78 7.73
C SER A 110 18.15 1.40 6.43
N GLN A 111 17.04 2.13 6.48
CA GLN A 111 16.60 2.93 5.34
C GLN A 111 17.48 4.17 5.29
N VAL A 112 18.34 4.23 4.28
CA VAL A 112 19.05 5.44 3.90
C VAL A 112 18.25 6.12 2.80
N TYR A 113 17.97 7.41 2.97
CA TYR A 113 17.41 8.19 1.88
C TYR A 113 18.48 8.33 0.79
N ALA A 114 18.16 7.88 -0.42
CA ALA A 114 18.90 8.20 -1.61
C ALA A 114 18.15 9.31 -2.35
N GLU A 115 18.85 10.39 -2.69
CA GLU A 115 18.29 11.43 -3.55
C GLU A 115 17.83 10.81 -4.87
N GLU A 116 16.74 11.32 -5.43
CA GLU A 116 16.30 10.93 -6.76
C GLU A 116 17.43 11.25 -7.74
N LEU A 117 17.84 10.27 -8.56
CA LEU A 117 18.80 10.47 -9.64
C LEU A 117 18.17 11.38 -10.70
N THR A 118 18.23 12.70 -10.47
CA THR A 118 17.79 13.74 -11.41
C THR A 118 18.81 14.03 -12.49
N ASP A 119 19.73 13.09 -12.73
CA ASP A 119 20.77 13.20 -13.75
C ASP A 119 20.11 13.23 -15.14
N ARG A 120 19.80 14.44 -15.61
CA ARG A 120 20.00 14.78 -17.03
C ARG A 120 21.50 14.70 -17.28
N TRP A 121 22.00 13.46 -17.38
CA TRP A 121 23.32 13.21 -17.91
C TRP A 121 23.40 13.88 -19.29
N PRO A 122 24.42 14.70 -19.59
CA PRO A 122 24.57 15.29 -20.91
C PRO A 122 24.63 14.16 -21.95
N ILE A 123 23.57 14.04 -22.75
CA ILE A 123 23.50 13.11 -23.88
C ILE A 123 24.25 13.70 -25.09
N GLU A 124 24.58 14.99 -25.03
CA GLU A 124 25.27 15.71 -26.07
C GLU A 124 26.79 15.47 -25.93
N PRO A 125 27.46 15.00 -27.00
CA PRO A 125 28.90 14.91 -27.00
C PRO A 125 29.50 16.31 -26.82
N PRO A 126 30.66 16.45 -26.16
CA PRO A 126 31.32 17.74 -26.02
C PRO A 126 31.56 18.32 -27.42
N THR A 127 31.01 19.50 -27.69
CA THR A 127 31.33 20.25 -28.90
C THR A 127 32.82 20.58 -28.86
N THR A 128 33.55 20.07 -29.85
CA THR A 128 34.96 20.41 -30.07
C THR A 128 35.04 21.83 -30.62
N GLU A 129 34.74 22.84 -29.80
CA GLU A 129 35.18 24.20 -30.08
C GLU A 129 36.62 24.32 -29.57
N GLY A 130 37.56 24.25 -30.52
CA GLY A 130 38.97 24.44 -30.24
C GLY A 130 39.22 25.80 -29.58
N PRO A 131 40.26 25.93 -28.74
CA PRO A 131 40.55 27.17 -28.03
C PRO A 131 40.74 28.33 -29.03
N PRO A 132 40.28 29.56 -28.70
CA PRO A 132 40.47 30.70 -29.58
C PRO A 132 41.96 30.94 -29.81
N ALA A 133 42.32 31.13 -31.08
CA ALA A 133 43.67 31.55 -31.45
C ALA A 133 44.01 32.88 -30.77
N ARG A 134 45.20 32.94 -30.17
CA ARG A 134 45.75 34.11 -29.46
C ARG A 134 45.75 35.37 -30.32
#